data_AF-A0A7X6XBN5-F1
#
_entry.id   AF-A0A7X6XBN5-F1
#
_cell.length_a   1.000
_cell.length_b   1.000
_cell.length_c   1.000
_cell.angle_alpha   90.00
_cell.angle_beta   90.00
_cell.angle_gamma   90.00
#
_symmetry.space_group_name_H-M   'P 1'
#
loop_
_entity.id
_entity.type
_entity.pdbx_description
1 polymer ?
#
loop_
_entity_poly.entity_id
_entity_poly.type
_entity_poly.pdbx_seq_one_letter_code
_entity_poly.pdbx_strand_id
1 'polypeptide(L)'
;MSIAACYNQIRKYEKLKQNIQKIIASLNDFDNSNDKTIHELKEIYLVNGDNTPVYDRCISLKGQANKTSNYLNNNIIPAIDSAINELYRTIARLEAEAEEARAKEKAAVETKGKTLIAKEK
;
A
#
# COMPACT_ATOMS: atom_id res chain seq x y z
N MET A 1 15.13 -8.79 -11.91
CA MET A 1 13.86 -9.12 -11.23
C MET A 1 12.90 -9.74 -12.25
N SER A 2 12.19 -10.82 -11.92
CA SER A 2 11.24 -11.46 -12.86
C SER A 2 9.82 -10.91 -12.70
N ILE A 3 8.95 -11.10 -13.71
CA ILE A 3 7.53 -10.75 -13.64
C ILE A 3 6.85 -11.43 -12.44
N ALA A 4 7.11 -12.73 -12.22
CA ALA A 4 6.59 -13.47 -11.08
C ALA A 4 7.06 -12.89 -9.73
N ALA A 5 8.32 -12.46 -9.64
CA ALA A 5 8.83 -11.79 -8.45
C ALA A 5 8.12 -10.44 -8.20
N CYS A 6 7.82 -9.67 -9.26
CA CYS A 6 7.06 -8.42 -9.14
C CYS A 6 5.65 -8.67 -8.59
N TYR A 7 4.90 -9.63 -9.16
CA TYR A 7 3.57 -10.00 -8.65
C TYR A 7 3.60 -10.47 -7.20
N ASN A 8 4.63 -11.22 -6.80
CA ASN A 8 4.78 -11.63 -5.40
C ASN A 8 5.00 -10.43 -4.46
N GLN A 9 5.74 -9.41 -4.88
CA GLN A 9 5.90 -8.17 -4.09
C GLN A 9 4.62 -7.35 -4.04
N ILE A 10 3.90 -7.22 -5.16
CA ILE A 10 2.59 -6.54 -5.21
C ILE A 10 1.64 -7.14 -4.17
N ARG A 11 1.48 -8.47 -4.13
CA ARG A 11 0.63 -9.15 -3.13
C ARG A 11 1.03 -8.85 -1.68
N LYS A 12 2.34 -8.74 -1.40
CA LYS A 12 2.83 -8.38 -0.07
C LYS A 12 2.45 -6.95 0.29
N TYR A 13 2.62 -6.02 -0.64
CA TYR A 13 2.23 -4.62 -0.45
C TYR A 13 0.71 -4.44 -0.30
N GLU A 14 -0.10 -5.16 -1.07
CA GLU A 14 -1.56 -5.17 -0.90
C GLU A 14 -1.97 -5.69 0.47
N LYS A 15 -1.37 -6.80 0.93
CA LYS A 15 -1.62 -7.33 2.28
C LYS A 15 -1.20 -6.35 3.37
N LEU A 16 -0.06 -5.67 3.19
CA LEU A 16 0.39 -4.63 4.12
C LEU A 16 -0.60 -3.45 4.15
N LYS A 17 -1.06 -2.99 2.99
CA LYS A 17 -2.07 -1.93 2.87
C LYS A 17 -3.36 -2.31 3.60
N GLN A 18 -3.86 -3.52 3.40
CA GLN A 18 -5.06 -4.02 4.10
C GLN A 18 -4.88 -4.04 5.62
N ASN A 19 -3.72 -4.47 6.12
CA ASN A 19 -3.43 -4.47 7.55
C ASN A 19 -3.37 -3.04 8.11
N ILE A 20 -2.77 -2.10 7.39
CA ILE A 20 -2.73 -0.68 7.78
C ILE A 20 -4.13 -0.08 7.79
N GLN A 21 -4.97 -0.39 6.80
CA GLN A 21 -6.36 0.06 6.76
C GLN A 21 -7.16 -0.46 7.96
N LYS A 22 -6.92 -1.70 8.41
CA LYS A 22 -7.53 -2.23 9.64
C LYS A 22 -7.07 -1.46 10.88
N ILE A 23 -5.78 -1.14 10.98
CA ILE A 23 -5.24 -0.33 12.09
C ILE A 23 -5.90 1.05 12.11
N ILE A 24 -6.02 1.69 10.94
CA ILE A 24 -6.70 2.99 10.80
C ILE A 24 -8.16 2.90 11.25
N ALA A 25 -8.88 1.85 10.85
CA ALA A 25 -10.24 1.62 11.33
C ALA A 25 -10.29 1.50 12.86
N SER A 26 -9.41 0.69 13.47
CA SER A 26 -9.33 0.57 14.93
C SER A 26 -8.98 1.88 15.64
N LEU A 27 -8.13 2.72 15.05
CA LEU A 27 -7.82 4.06 15.59
C LEU A 27 -9.02 5.00 15.53
N ASN A 28 -9.81 4.94 14.45
CA ASN A 28 -11.03 5.74 14.31
C ASN A 28 -12.15 5.23 15.24
N ASP A 29 -12.27 3.91 15.42
CA ASP A 29 -13.20 3.32 16.39
C ASP A 29 -12.83 3.71 17.83
N PHE A 30 -11.53 3.75 18.13
CA PHE A 30 -11.02 4.28 19.40
C PHE A 30 -11.41 5.76 19.56
N ASP A 31 -11.27 6.59 18.52
CA ASP A 31 -11.68 8.01 18.54
C ASP A 31 -13.16 8.17 18.95
N ASN A 32 -14.05 7.40 18.31
CA ASN A 32 -15.49 7.41 18.56
C ASN A 32 -15.86 6.90 19.97
N SER A 33 -15.23 5.80 20.40
CA SER A 33 -15.47 5.23 21.74
C SER A 33 -14.98 6.17 22.84
N ASN A 34 -13.81 6.78 22.63
CA ASN A 34 -13.21 7.70 23.58
C ASN A 34 -14.01 9.00 23.69
N ASP A 35 -14.74 9.43 22.65
CA ASP A 35 -15.63 10.58 22.72
C ASP A 35 -16.77 10.43 23.73
N LYS A 36 -17.34 9.22 23.83
CA LYS A 36 -18.34 8.92 24.85
C LYS A 36 -17.74 9.03 26.25
N THR A 37 -16.58 8.41 26.48
CA THR A 37 -15.87 8.46 27.77
C THR A 37 -15.46 9.88 28.15
N ILE A 38 -14.98 10.68 27.19
CA ILE A 38 -14.63 12.10 27.40
C ILE A 38 -15.86 12.90 27.80
N HIS A 39 -17.01 12.65 27.18
CA HIS A 39 -18.26 13.32 27.52
C HIS A 39 -18.68 13.02 28.97
N GLU A 40 -18.70 11.74 29.36
CA GLU A 40 -19.04 11.31 30.72
C GLU A 40 -18.05 11.87 31.76
N LEU A 41 -16.74 11.86 31.45
CA LEU A 41 -15.70 12.44 32.33
C LEU A 41 -15.82 13.96 32.45
N LYS A 42 -16.23 14.67 31.39
CA LYS A 42 -16.41 16.12 31.42
C LYS A 42 -17.50 16.54 32.40
N GLU A 43 -18.59 15.77 32.47
CA GLU A 43 -19.68 16.04 33.43
C GLU A 43 -19.18 15.88 34.87
N ILE A 44 -18.41 14.83 35.15
CA ILE A 44 -17.79 14.61 36.47
C ILE A 44 -16.79 15.74 36.80
N TYR A 45 -15.98 16.16 35.81
CA TYR A 45 -15.00 17.23 35.94
C TYR A 45 -15.63 18.58 36.33
N LEU A 46 -16.70 18.97 35.64
CA LEU A 46 -17.40 20.23 35.89
C LEU A 46 -18.10 20.28 37.25
N VAL A 47 -18.50 19.12 37.80
CA VAL A 47 -19.24 19.04 39.07
C VAL A 47 -18.30 19.00 40.28
N ASN A 48 -17.17 18.28 40.20
CA ASN A 48 -16.32 18.03 41.36
C ASN A 48 -15.13 18.99 41.49
N GLY A 49 -14.88 19.86 40.50
CA GLY A 49 -13.78 20.82 40.50
C GLY A 49 -12.38 20.19 40.59
N ASP A 50 -12.31 18.88 40.40
CA ASP A 50 -11.12 18.08 40.66
C ASP A 50 -10.35 17.87 39.35
N ASN A 51 -9.06 18.20 39.34
CA ASN A 51 -8.17 18.10 38.19
C ASN A 51 -7.82 16.65 37.89
N THR A 52 -8.82 15.83 37.52
CA THR A 52 -8.61 14.39 37.33
C THR A 52 -7.71 14.19 36.10
N PRO A 53 -6.47 13.66 36.25
CA PRO A 53 -5.52 13.48 35.14
C PRO A 53 -6.04 12.59 34.00
N VAL A 54 -7.13 11.87 34.27
CA VAL A 54 -7.80 10.95 33.36
C VAL A 54 -8.45 11.69 32.18
N TYR A 55 -9.12 12.84 32.41
CA TYR A 55 -9.76 13.60 31.32
C TYR A 55 -8.72 14.11 30.32
N ASP A 56 -7.68 14.79 30.80
CA ASP A 56 -6.59 15.30 29.97
C ASP A 56 -5.85 14.17 29.24
N ARG A 57 -5.69 13.02 29.91
CA ARG A 57 -5.08 11.83 29.30
C ARG A 57 -5.93 11.27 28.17
N CYS A 58 -7.26 11.18 28.33
CA CYS A 58 -8.18 10.74 27.29
C CYS A 58 -8.12 11.65 26.05
N ILE A 59 -8.12 12.97 26.25
CA ILE A 59 -7.97 13.96 25.17
C ILE A 59 -6.62 13.81 24.46
N SER A 60 -5.54 13.65 25.22
CA SER A 60 -4.19 13.45 24.67
C SER A 60 -4.10 12.18 23.81
N LEU A 61 -4.65 11.06 24.30
CA LEU A 61 -4.71 9.80 23.56
C LEU A 61 -5.55 9.93 22.28
N LYS A 62 -6.70 10.63 22.35
CA LYS A 62 -7.52 10.98 21.18
C LYS A 62 -6.67 11.69 20.12
N GLY A 63 -5.96 12.73 20.53
CA GLY A 63 -5.07 13.49 19.65
C GLY A 63 -3.96 12.64 19.02
N GLN A 64 -3.39 11.70 19.76
CA GLN A 64 -2.35 10.79 19.25
C GLN A 64 -2.92 9.77 18.24
N ALA A 65 -4.09 9.20 18.51
CA ALA A 65 -4.78 8.29 17.59
C ALA A 65 -5.06 8.99 16.25
N ASN A 66 -5.60 10.21 16.29
CA ASN A 66 -5.88 11.00 15.09
C ASN A 66 -4.63 11.36 14.30
N LYS A 67 -3.55 11.79 14.98
CA LYS A 67 -2.26 12.04 14.31
C LYS A 67 -1.72 10.80 13.60
N THR A 68 -1.83 9.65 14.25
CA THR A 68 -1.34 8.37 13.72
C THR A 68 -2.18 7.93 12.52
N SER A 69 -3.52 7.97 12.64
CA SER A 69 -4.46 7.67 11.55
C SER A 69 -4.19 8.55 10.32
N ASN A 70 -4.02 9.86 10.53
CA ASN A 70 -3.69 10.81 9.46
C ASN A 70 -2.33 10.53 8.82
N TYR A 71 -1.29 10.22 9.61
CA TYR A 71 0.02 9.89 9.07
C TYR A 71 -0.04 8.63 8.18
N LEU A 72 -0.71 7.58 8.65
CA LEU A 72 -0.88 6.34 7.90
C LEU A 72 -1.65 6.55 6.60
N ASN A 73 -2.76 7.30 6.64
CA ASN A 73 -3.58 7.61 5.46
C ASN A 73 -2.85 8.49 4.44
N ASN A 74 -2.13 9.51 4.88
CA ASN A 74 -1.61 10.54 3.99
C ASN A 74 -0.19 10.28 3.51
N ASN A 75 0.57 9.40 4.18
CA ASN A 75 1.97 9.14 3.84
C ASN A 75 2.20 7.67 3.50
N ILE A 76 1.78 6.76 4.39
CA ILE A 76 2.15 5.35 4.25
C ILE A 76 1.33 4.65 3.17
N ILE A 77 0.01 4.83 3.14
CA ILE A 77 -0.83 4.24 2.09
C ILE A 77 -0.40 4.73 0.69
N PRO A 78 -0.21 6.04 0.45
CA PRO A 78 0.26 6.54 -0.85
C PRO A 78 1.65 6.04 -1.24
N ALA A 79 2.56 5.86 -0.28
CA ALA A 79 3.88 5.29 -0.55
C ALA A 79 3.77 3.82 -0.99
N ILE A 80 2.89 3.03 -0.36
CA ILE A 80 2.61 1.66 -0.76
C ILE A 80 2.00 1.61 -2.16
N ASP A 81 1.02 2.48 -2.45
CA ASP A 81 0.38 2.56 -3.78
C ASP A 81 1.40 2.94 -4.86
N SER A 82 2.32 3.85 -4.54
CA SER A 82 3.42 4.23 -5.44
C SER A 82 4.34 3.05 -5.74
N ALA A 83 4.72 2.28 -4.72
CA ALA A 83 5.55 1.09 -4.88
C ALA A 83 4.85 0.00 -5.73
N ILE A 84 3.55 -0.21 -5.52
CA ILE A 84 2.74 -1.14 -6.34
C ILE A 84 2.73 -0.68 -7.80
N ASN A 85 2.50 0.61 -8.06
CA ASN A 85 2.47 1.16 -9.41
C ASN A 85 3.83 1.03 -10.12
N GLU A 86 4.93 1.21 -9.40
CA GLU A 86 6.28 1.01 -9.95
C GLU A 86 6.54 -0.45 -10.34
N LEU A 87 6.05 -1.41 -9.55
CA LEU A 87 6.13 -2.83 -9.89
C LEU A 87 5.32 -3.16 -11.14
N TYR A 88 4.12 -2.60 -11.31
CA TYR A 88 3.35 -2.75 -12.54
C TYR A 88 4.05 -2.16 -13.76
N ARG A 89 4.68 -0.98 -13.64
CA ARG A 89 5.52 -0.41 -14.71
C ARG A 89 6.69 -1.31 -15.05
N THR A 90 7.30 -1.92 -14.04
CA THR A 90 8.40 -2.89 -14.24
C THR A 90 7.92 -4.12 -14.99
N ILE A 91 6.74 -4.64 -14.67
CA ILE A 91 6.12 -5.77 -15.40
C ILE A 91 5.91 -5.41 -16.87
N ALA A 92 5.28 -4.27 -17.15
CA ALA A 92 5.02 -3.83 -18.53
C ALA A 92 6.32 -3.70 -19.35
N ARG A 93 7.38 -3.17 -18.75
CA ARG A 93 8.71 -3.10 -19.40
C ARG A 93 9.26 -4.50 -19.70
N LEU A 94 9.21 -5.42 -18.74
CA LEU A 94 9.72 -6.79 -18.92
C LEU A 94 8.92 -7.57 -19.98
N GLU A 95 7.62 -7.34 -20.08
CA GLU A 95 6.77 -7.94 -21.12
C GLU A 95 7.12 -7.43 -22.52
N ALA A 96 7.35 -6.12 -22.66
CA ALA A 96 7.78 -5.52 -23.91
C ALA A 96 9.14 -6.08 -24.38
N GLU A 97 10.11 -6.18 -23.47
CA GLU A 97 11.44 -6.76 -23.74
C GLU A 97 11.34 -8.23 -24.20
N ALA A 98 10.47 -9.01 -23.56
CA ALA A 98 10.24 -10.41 -23.92
C ALA A 98 9.56 -10.57 -25.30
N GLU A 99 8.69 -9.65 -25.68
CA GLU A 99 8.07 -9.67 -27.02
C GLU A 99 9.06 -9.26 -28.11
N GLU A 100 9.86 -8.22 -27.87
CA GLU A 100 10.91 -7.80 -28.82
C GLU A 100 11.94 -8.92 -29.04
N ALA A 101 12.34 -9.63 -27.98
CA ALA A 101 13.22 -10.79 -28.08
C ALA A 101 12.60 -11.90 -28.94
N ARG A 102 11.32 -12.21 -28.74
CA ARG A 102 10.59 -13.21 -29.54
C ARG A 102 10.46 -12.80 -31.00
N ALA A 103 10.22 -11.52 -31.28
CA ALA A 103 10.16 -11.00 -32.65
C ALA A 103 11.52 -11.11 -33.36
N LYS A 104 12.61 -10.77 -32.68
CA LYS A 104 13.98 -10.94 -33.21
C LYS A 104 14.34 -12.39 -33.48
N GLU A 105 13.96 -13.30 -32.59
CA GLU A 105 14.18 -14.74 -32.78
C GLU A 105 13.39 -15.27 -33.99
N LYS A 106 12.11 -14.90 -34.13
CA LYS A 106 11.31 -15.25 -35.32
C LYS A 106 11.93 -14.73 -36.61
N ALA A 107 12.36 -13.47 -36.65
CA ALA A 107 13.04 -12.89 -37.82
C ALA A 107 14.37 -13.59 -38.15
N ALA A 108 15.12 -14.02 -37.13
CA ALA A 108 16.36 -14.78 -37.31
C ALA A 108 16.10 -16.21 -37.84
N VAL A 109 15.01 -16.86 -37.41
CA VAL A 109 14.59 -18.17 -37.90
C VAL A 109 14.12 -18.09 -39.36
N GLU A 110 13.30 -17.09 -39.71
CA GLU A 110 12.81 -16.88 -41.07
C GLU A 110 13.93 -16.58 -42.07
N THR A 111 14.93 -15.79 -41.67
CA THR A 111 16.09 -15.51 -42.52
C THR A 111 16.93 -16.77 -42.75
N LYS A 112 17.26 -17.54 -41.70
CA LYS A 112 17.99 -18.82 -41.85
C LYS A 112 17.26 -19.83 -42.73
N GLY A 113 15.93 -19.93 -42.61
CA GLY A 113 15.12 -20.81 -43.46
C GLY A 113 15.19 -20.45 -44.94
N LYS A 114 15.18 -19.14 -45.27
CA LYS A 114 15.31 -18.67 -46.67
C LYS A 114 16.72 -18.89 -47.23
N THR A 115 17.77 -18.76 -46.43
CA THR A 115 19.16 -18.99 -46.89
C THR A 115 19.46 -20.46 -47.19
N LEU A 116 18.80 -21.40 -46.51
CA LEU A 116 18.95 -22.84 -46.77
C LEU A 116 18.30 -23.24 -48.10
N ILE A 117 17.08 -22.77 -48.37
CA ILE A 117 16.35 -23.05 -49.62
C ILE A 117 17.06 -22.47 -50.85
N ALA A 118 17.77 -21.34 -50.69
CA ALA A 118 18.54 -20.71 -51.77
C ALA A 118 19.85 -21.43 -52.11
N LYS A 119 20.35 -22.34 -51.25
CA LYS A 119 21.58 -23.12 -51.50
C LYS A 119 21.33 -24.50 -52.12
N GLU A 120 20.06 -24.93 -52.20
CA GLU A 120 19.65 -26.23 -52.77
C GLU A 120 19.11 -26.10 -54.21
N LYS A 121 19.20 -24.92 -54.82
CA LYS A 121 18.93 -24.66 -56.24
C LYS A 121 20.20 -24.26 -56.97
#